data_AF-A0AAD5Q662-F1
#
_entry.id   AF-A0AAD5Q662-F1
#
_cell.length_a   1.000
_cell.length_b   1.000
_cell.length_c   1.000
_cell.angle_alpha   90.00
_cell.angle_beta   90.00
_cell.angle_gamma   90.00
#
_symmetry.space_group_name_H-M   'P 1'
#
loop_
_entity.id
_entity.type
_entity.pdbx_description
1 polymer ?
#
loop_
_entity_poly.entity_id
_entity_poly.type
_entity_poly.pdbx_seq_one_letter_code
_entity_poly.pdbx_strand_id
1 'polypeptide(L)'
;MRHDHRQHPGELFVQQQLGVPLGVSPSAYVSDEMPRQHALFFSNLLYFAICTLDQHGRVWSTILVGSGETLSPIRALDVETLVGEAQVAPGDPFTDGVVGLVIPCFQSGDLVHVTGTAENLFNEAAEAHALPLQMIGPEMLSPYNPPLRLLASELKSRGVEPTQAQVLSARLTDVQCMSRAISAFTFELSAPVSFLPGSFAIFDFSRHIPRVYRHMNQLNPQQVNDDHIRTWTISSAPPYDALTRSFRPTNRITCTVKRVDGGAVTPFLHGAAPSLVVPFRGVGGAFSIYSAPSTESPVRVKHRKMLWIAGGVGVTPFLSFANSRLNAVDPSAEVIVLFAARGDEAALGLSVFSQCPFVTQLTVFDSAPLEHHVTGDSPLTAARVHRRIELRDLTAIADLQERAVSLCGPPTFMDAVGSLLQRAGVASSRIDREEFTF
;
A
#
# COMPACT_ATOMS: atom_id res chain seq x y z
N MET A 1 -21.94 28.11 35.76
CA MET A 1 -20.55 27.64 35.58
C MET A 1 -20.34 27.45 34.08
N ARG A 2 -19.19 27.87 33.51
CA ARG A 2 -18.83 27.40 32.15
C ARG A 2 -18.36 25.96 32.30
N HIS A 3 -18.98 25.02 31.59
CA HIS A 3 -18.45 23.66 31.50
C HIS A 3 -17.14 23.71 30.72
N ASP A 4 -16.09 23.09 31.26
CA ASP A 4 -14.86 22.86 30.50
C ASP A 4 -15.14 21.65 29.59
N HIS A 5 -15.51 21.92 28.33
CA HIS A 5 -15.95 20.92 27.34
C HIS A 5 -14.83 19.96 26.89
N ARG A 6 -13.64 20.05 27.48
CA ARG A 6 -12.40 19.52 26.90
C ARG A 6 -12.18 18.02 27.09
N GLN A 7 -12.80 17.41 28.11
CA GLN A 7 -12.84 15.94 28.29
C GLN A 7 -14.13 15.53 29.02
N HIS A 8 -14.90 14.61 28.46
CA HIS A 8 -16.13 14.11 29.12
C HIS A 8 -15.84 12.97 30.11
N PRO A 9 -16.66 12.75 31.16
CA PRO A 9 -16.43 11.69 32.15
C PRO A 9 -16.29 10.28 31.56
N GLY A 10 -17.04 9.97 30.49
CA GLY A 10 -16.91 8.69 29.78
C GLY A 10 -15.60 8.55 28.99
N GLU A 11 -15.07 9.66 28.46
CA GLU A 11 -13.79 9.70 27.76
C GLU A 11 -12.63 9.44 28.74
N LEU A 12 -12.67 10.10 29.90
CA LEU A 12 -11.72 9.88 31.01
C LEU A 12 -11.76 8.44 31.52
N PHE A 13 -12.96 7.84 31.62
CA PHE A 13 -13.12 6.43 32.01
C PHE A 13 -12.46 5.49 30.99
N VAL A 14 -12.68 5.69 29.69
CA VAL A 14 -12.05 4.87 28.63
C VAL A 14 -10.53 5.07 28.61
N GLN A 15 -10.03 6.31 28.75
CA GLN A 15 -8.60 6.61 28.85
C GLN A 15 -7.95 5.87 30.04
N GLN A 16 -8.62 5.84 31.19
CA GLN A 16 -8.17 5.13 32.38
C GLN A 16 -8.10 3.61 32.17
N GLN A 17 -9.11 3.00 31.52
CA GLN A 17 -9.09 1.58 31.19
C GLN A 17 -8.00 1.20 30.18
N LEU A 18 -7.68 2.11 29.24
CA LEU A 18 -6.63 1.93 28.24
C LEU A 18 -5.21 2.29 28.74
N GLY A 19 -5.05 2.67 30.01
CA GLY A 19 -3.75 3.04 30.59
C GLY A 19 -3.14 4.31 30.00
N VAL A 20 -3.95 5.21 29.45
CA VAL A 20 -3.48 6.49 28.90
C VAL A 20 -2.99 7.39 30.06
N PRO A 21 -1.80 8.01 29.96
CA PRO A 21 -1.29 8.87 31.03
C PRO A 21 -2.21 10.06 31.34
N LEU A 22 -2.60 10.20 32.61
CA LEU A 22 -3.35 11.36 33.09
C LEU A 22 -2.55 12.64 32.84
N GLY A 23 -3.16 13.60 32.15
CA GLY A 23 -2.53 14.88 31.76
C GLY A 23 -2.33 15.09 30.26
N VAL A 24 -2.63 14.09 29.41
CA VAL A 24 -2.75 14.30 27.96
C VAL A 24 -4.06 15.03 27.65
N SER A 25 -4.09 16.34 27.94
CA SER A 25 -5.19 17.20 27.55
C SER A 25 -5.23 17.35 26.02
N PRO A 26 -6.35 17.09 25.34
CA PRO A 26 -6.51 17.36 23.91
C PRO A 26 -6.50 18.85 23.55
N SER A 27 -6.44 19.75 24.53
CA SER A 27 -6.71 21.20 24.43
C SER A 27 -5.82 22.02 23.49
N ALA A 28 -4.81 21.43 22.86
CA ALA A 28 -4.03 22.07 21.79
C ALA A 28 -4.58 21.74 20.38
N TYR A 29 -5.48 20.76 20.26
CA TYR A 29 -5.94 20.17 19.00
C TYR A 29 -7.47 20.02 18.89
N VAL A 30 -8.19 20.12 20.02
CA VAL A 30 -9.66 20.24 20.05
C VAL A 30 -10.00 21.71 20.19
N SER A 31 -10.64 22.26 19.16
CA SER A 31 -11.20 23.61 19.13
C SER A 31 -12.67 23.56 19.50
N ASP A 32 -13.18 24.64 20.09
CA ASP A 32 -14.62 24.85 20.25
C ASP A 32 -15.29 25.11 18.87
N GLU A 33 -14.51 25.52 17.85
CA GLU A 33 -14.95 25.70 16.46
C GLU A 33 -14.79 24.43 15.58
N MET A 34 -15.87 24.07 14.91
CA MET A 34 -15.95 23.07 13.85
C MET A 34 -15.50 23.64 12.49
N PRO A 35 -14.43 23.10 11.87
CA PRO A 35 -14.00 23.52 10.54
C PRO A 35 -15.10 23.38 9.48
N ARG A 36 -15.16 24.30 8.52
CA ARG A 36 -16.19 24.33 7.46
C ARG A 36 -16.35 23.01 6.71
N GLN A 37 -15.27 22.24 6.49
CA GLN A 37 -15.35 20.92 5.87
C GLN A 37 -16.06 19.88 6.76
N HIS A 38 -15.92 19.95 8.09
CA HIS A 38 -16.67 19.06 9.00
C HIS A 38 -18.13 19.47 9.06
N ALA A 39 -18.41 20.77 9.15
CA ALA A 39 -19.77 21.31 9.06
C ALA A 39 -20.47 20.84 7.76
N LEU A 40 -19.78 20.92 6.61
CA LEU A 40 -20.25 20.38 5.33
C LEU A 40 -20.34 18.85 5.32
N PHE A 41 -19.39 18.12 5.92
CA PHE A 41 -19.45 16.66 6.01
C PHE A 41 -20.71 16.22 6.78
N PHE A 42 -20.90 16.70 8.01
CA PHE A 42 -22.05 16.38 8.83
C PHE A 42 -23.38 16.81 8.18
N SER A 43 -23.41 17.98 7.52
CA SER A 43 -24.60 18.46 6.78
C SER A 43 -24.87 17.76 5.45
N ASN A 44 -23.97 16.88 4.99
CA ASN A 44 -24.16 16.03 3.80
C ASN A 44 -24.31 14.54 4.18
N LEU A 45 -24.26 14.19 5.47
CA LEU A 45 -24.60 12.84 5.90
C LEU A 45 -26.09 12.62 5.69
N LEU A 46 -26.47 11.52 5.02
CA LEU A 46 -27.88 11.13 4.88
C LEU A 46 -28.45 10.50 6.17
N TYR A 47 -27.56 10.11 7.08
CA TYR A 47 -27.89 9.56 8.39
C TYR A 47 -26.80 9.88 9.41
N PHE A 48 -27.14 10.00 10.69
CA PHE A 48 -26.18 10.29 11.77
C PHE A 48 -26.34 9.27 12.90
N ALA A 49 -25.26 8.54 13.20
CA ALA A 49 -25.26 7.55 14.27
C ALA A 49 -24.97 8.21 15.62
N ILE A 50 -25.82 7.96 16.62
CA ILE A 50 -25.66 8.42 18.00
C ILE A 50 -25.72 7.23 18.95
N CYS A 51 -24.86 7.22 19.97
CA CYS A 51 -24.92 6.22 21.04
C CYS A 51 -25.60 6.80 22.28
N THR A 52 -26.54 6.06 22.86
CA THR A 52 -27.33 6.45 24.03
C THR A 52 -27.27 5.36 25.11
N LEU A 53 -27.71 5.69 26.33
CA LEU A 53 -27.95 4.72 27.39
C LEU A 53 -29.46 4.59 27.59
N ASP A 54 -29.96 3.37 27.74
CA ASP A 54 -31.35 3.17 28.19
C ASP A 54 -31.52 3.38 29.71
N GLN A 55 -32.76 3.28 30.17
CA GLN A 55 -33.15 3.37 31.59
C GLN A 55 -32.46 2.32 32.51
N HIS A 56 -31.77 1.33 31.95
CA HIS A 56 -31.01 0.30 32.67
C HIS A 56 -29.49 0.45 32.49
N GLY A 57 -29.03 1.54 31.86
CA GLY A 57 -27.62 1.82 31.63
C GLY A 57 -26.97 0.97 30.53
N ARG A 58 -27.77 0.30 29.68
CA ARG A 58 -27.25 -0.46 28.53
C ARG A 58 -26.99 0.50 27.37
N VAL A 59 -25.85 0.30 26.68
CA VAL A 59 -25.46 1.11 25.52
C VAL A 59 -26.24 0.66 24.29
N TRP A 60 -26.84 1.62 23.61
CA TRP A 60 -27.52 1.46 22.33
C TRP A 60 -26.95 2.39 21.28
N SER A 61 -27.10 2.02 20.01
CA SER A 61 -26.74 2.87 18.86
C SER A 61 -27.98 3.08 18.00
N THR A 62 -28.27 4.34 17.72
CA THR A 62 -29.47 4.84 17.02
C THR A 62 -29.02 5.55 15.76
N ILE A 63 -29.78 5.38 14.67
CA ILE A 63 -29.50 6.06 13.40
C ILE A 63 -30.58 7.11 13.14
N LEU A 64 -30.18 8.38 13.26
CA LEU A 64 -31.02 9.52 12.88
C LEU A 64 -31.03 9.64 11.36
N VAL A 65 -32.20 9.87 10.74
CA VAL A 65 -32.35 10.12 9.29
C VAL A 65 -33.09 11.42 9.02
N GLY A 66 -32.81 12.06 7.89
CA GLY A 66 -33.42 13.34 7.52
C GLY A 66 -34.95 13.30 7.46
N SER A 67 -35.61 14.40 7.81
CA SER A 67 -37.07 14.50 7.84
C SER A 67 -37.64 15.16 6.58
N GLY A 68 -38.48 14.43 5.85
CA GLY A 68 -39.29 14.95 4.73
C GLY A 68 -38.48 15.65 3.63
N GLU A 69 -38.49 16.99 3.64
CA GLU A 69 -37.80 17.84 2.66
C GLU A 69 -36.28 17.94 2.89
N THR A 70 -35.78 17.52 4.06
CA THR A 70 -34.37 17.64 4.45
C THR A 70 -33.68 16.27 4.39
N LEU A 71 -32.75 16.08 3.46
CA LEU A 71 -32.03 14.81 3.27
C LEU A 71 -31.05 14.47 4.40
N SER A 72 -30.54 15.47 5.11
CA SER A 72 -29.60 15.27 6.23
C SER A 72 -30.31 15.44 7.57
N PRO A 73 -30.14 14.53 8.54
CA PRO A 73 -30.69 14.66 9.89
C PRO A 73 -30.03 15.76 10.73
N ILE A 74 -28.85 16.24 10.32
CA ILE A 74 -28.00 17.15 11.08
C ILE A 74 -27.53 18.25 10.14
N ARG A 75 -27.62 19.51 10.55
CA ARG A 75 -27.06 20.65 9.83
C ARG A 75 -26.19 21.49 10.75
N ALA A 76 -25.08 22.01 10.24
CA ALA A 76 -24.34 23.06 10.95
C ALA A 76 -25.11 24.38 10.87
N LEU A 77 -25.45 24.94 12.02
CA LEU A 77 -26.06 26.27 12.13
C LEU A 77 -24.99 27.36 12.06
N ASP A 78 -23.86 27.13 12.73
CA ASP A 78 -22.69 27.98 12.77
C ASP A 78 -21.43 27.10 12.99
N VAL A 79 -20.30 27.70 13.38
CA VAL A 79 -19.06 26.96 13.63
C VAL A 79 -19.03 26.24 14.97
N GLU A 80 -19.91 26.53 15.93
CA GLU A 80 -19.94 25.87 17.25
C GLU A 80 -21.15 24.91 17.38
N THR A 81 -22.17 25.07 16.53
CA THR A 81 -23.49 24.47 16.71
C THR A 81 -23.91 23.56 15.54
N LEU A 82 -24.14 22.28 15.85
CA LEU A 82 -24.94 21.37 15.01
C LEU A 82 -26.40 21.33 15.51
N VAL A 83 -27.36 21.42 14.60
CA VAL A 83 -28.80 21.29 14.85
C VAL A 83 -29.33 20.04 14.15
N GLY A 84 -30.05 19.19 14.88
CA GLY A 84 -30.68 18.00 14.33
C GLY A 84 -32.17 18.16 14.06
N GLU A 85 -32.61 17.82 12.85
CA GLU A 85 -34.02 17.72 12.45
C GLU A 85 -34.24 16.35 11.78
N ALA A 86 -34.44 15.33 12.62
CA ALA A 86 -34.43 13.93 12.22
C ALA A 86 -35.76 13.23 12.51
N GLN A 87 -36.07 12.24 11.67
CA GLN A 87 -37.03 11.20 11.99
C GLN A 87 -36.29 9.96 12.50
N VAL A 88 -37.00 9.15 13.27
CA VAL A 88 -36.54 7.87 13.81
C VAL A 88 -37.62 6.85 13.47
N ALA A 89 -37.25 5.58 13.27
CA ALA A 89 -38.23 4.55 12.96
C ALA A 89 -39.27 4.45 14.10
N PRO A 90 -40.55 4.14 13.82
CA PRO A 90 -41.47 3.63 14.84
C PRO A 90 -40.94 2.26 15.25
N GLY A 91 -40.07 2.27 16.26
CA GLY A 91 -38.96 1.34 16.35
C GLY A 91 -37.62 2.06 16.63
N ASP A 92 -36.47 1.57 16.11
CA ASP A 92 -35.07 1.92 16.53
C ASP A 92 -34.82 1.72 18.06
N PRO A 93 -33.61 1.44 18.60
CA PRO A 93 -33.41 1.38 20.06
C PRO A 93 -33.90 2.61 20.87
N PHE A 94 -34.16 3.73 20.21
CA PHE A 94 -34.76 4.97 20.71
C PHE A 94 -36.30 4.89 20.89
N THR A 95 -37.00 3.97 20.19
CA THR A 95 -38.49 3.76 20.18
C THR A 95 -39.00 2.34 19.75
N ASP A 96 -38.19 1.23 19.83
CA ASP A 96 -38.43 -0.23 19.53
C ASP A 96 -37.88 -0.95 18.23
N GLY A 97 -36.59 -0.78 17.86
CA GLY A 97 -35.68 -1.63 17.02
C GLY A 97 -35.90 -2.04 15.53
N VAL A 98 -35.00 -1.62 14.59
CA VAL A 98 -34.23 -2.44 13.58
C VAL A 98 -32.90 -1.69 13.16
N VAL A 99 -32.10 -2.15 12.17
CA VAL A 99 -30.60 -2.20 12.23
C VAL A 99 -29.83 -1.65 10.99
N GLY A 100 -28.60 -1.15 11.21
CA GLY A 100 -27.52 -1.01 10.20
C GLY A 100 -26.21 -1.70 10.63
N LEU A 101 -25.29 -2.02 9.69
CA LEU A 101 -24.10 -2.83 10.00
C LEU A 101 -22.76 -2.08 9.96
N VAL A 102 -22.04 -2.26 11.06
CA VAL A 102 -20.58 -2.20 11.13
C VAL A 102 -20.09 -3.65 11.19
N ILE A 103 -19.03 -4.00 10.47
CA ILE A 103 -18.36 -5.30 10.59
C ILE A 103 -17.07 -5.10 11.38
N PRO A 104 -17.08 -5.25 12.72
CA PRO A 104 -15.88 -5.24 13.53
C PRO A 104 -15.16 -6.59 13.47
N CYS A 105 -13.87 -6.57 13.16
CA CYS A 105 -13.02 -7.74 13.39
C CYS A 105 -12.61 -7.75 14.87
N PHE A 106 -13.34 -8.46 15.73
CA PHE A 106 -13.05 -8.56 17.16
C PHE A 106 -11.66 -9.12 17.50
N GLN A 107 -10.95 -9.69 16.52
CA GLN A 107 -9.62 -10.27 16.69
C GLN A 107 -8.47 -9.32 16.30
N SER A 108 -8.74 -8.29 15.47
CA SER A 108 -7.75 -7.28 15.06
C SER A 108 -8.10 -5.84 15.47
N GLY A 109 -9.36 -5.58 15.84
CA GLY A 109 -9.86 -4.25 16.18
C GLY A 109 -10.25 -3.38 14.98
N ASP A 110 -10.19 -3.92 13.77
CA ASP A 110 -10.49 -3.17 12.54
C ASP A 110 -12.00 -3.01 12.29
N LEU A 111 -12.38 -1.89 11.68
CA LEU A 111 -13.75 -1.55 11.30
C LEU A 111 -13.83 -1.34 9.78
N VAL A 112 -14.67 -2.11 9.09
CA VAL A 112 -14.99 -1.87 7.68
C VAL A 112 -16.27 -1.05 7.57
N HIS A 113 -16.19 0.10 6.91
CA HIS A 113 -17.32 0.96 6.57
C HIS A 113 -17.58 0.84 5.06
N VAL A 114 -18.69 0.18 4.70
CA VAL A 114 -19.19 0.12 3.32
C VAL A 114 -20.31 1.14 3.18
N THR A 115 -20.27 1.98 2.16
CA THR A 115 -21.29 3.00 1.91
C THR A 115 -21.65 3.09 0.43
N GLY A 116 -22.94 3.15 0.14
CA GLY A 116 -23.50 3.48 -1.16
C GLY A 116 -25.03 3.52 -1.07
N THR A 117 -25.69 3.72 -2.21
CA THR A 117 -27.16 3.65 -2.32
C THR A 117 -27.58 2.18 -2.34
N ALA A 118 -28.47 1.78 -1.42
CA ALA A 118 -28.98 0.41 -1.36
C ALA A 118 -30.52 0.36 -1.36
N GLU A 119 -31.08 -0.61 -2.10
CA GLU A 119 -32.52 -0.90 -2.08
C GLU A 119 -32.85 -1.95 -1.00
N ASN A 120 -33.97 -1.74 -0.30
CA ASN A 120 -34.44 -2.61 0.78
C ASN A 120 -35.33 -3.73 0.19
N LEU A 121 -34.85 -4.97 0.26
CA LEU A 121 -35.49 -6.13 -0.38
C LEU A 121 -36.64 -6.78 0.44
N PHE A 122 -37.12 -6.14 1.51
CA PHE A 122 -38.22 -6.67 2.32
C PHE A 122 -39.57 -6.67 1.59
N ASN A 123 -39.81 -7.71 0.80
CA ASN A 123 -41.09 -8.40 0.53
C ASN A 123 -40.95 -9.47 -0.58
N GLU A 124 -39.84 -9.50 -1.32
CA GLU A 124 -39.47 -10.64 -2.16
C GLU A 124 -38.51 -11.58 -1.41
N ALA A 125 -38.55 -12.88 -1.73
CA ALA A 125 -38.06 -13.93 -0.84
C ALA A 125 -36.54 -13.82 -0.55
N ALA A 126 -36.21 -13.30 0.63
CA ALA A 126 -34.87 -13.33 1.22
C ALA A 126 -34.51 -14.75 1.71
N GLU A 127 -34.50 -15.72 0.79
CA GLU A 127 -33.99 -17.06 1.07
C GLU A 127 -32.45 -17.04 1.08
N ALA A 128 -31.89 -17.56 2.18
CA ALA A 128 -30.47 -17.86 2.39
C ALA A 128 -29.47 -16.67 2.43
N HIS A 129 -29.23 -16.18 3.65
CA HIS A 129 -27.91 -15.75 4.14
C HIS A 129 -27.20 -14.54 3.46
N ALA A 130 -27.88 -13.40 3.35
CA ALA A 130 -27.22 -12.10 3.16
C ALA A 130 -28.02 -10.94 3.80
N LEU A 131 -27.44 -9.73 3.81
CA LEU A 131 -28.11 -8.52 4.26
C LEU A 131 -29.18 -8.07 3.25
N PRO A 132 -30.32 -7.52 3.69
CA PRO A 132 -31.46 -7.17 2.81
C PRO A 132 -31.26 -5.81 2.11
N LEU A 133 -30.05 -5.55 1.60
CA LEU A 133 -29.62 -4.28 1.02
C LEU A 133 -28.83 -4.51 -0.28
N GLN A 134 -29.35 -4.06 -1.42
CA GLN A 134 -28.67 -4.18 -2.72
C GLN A 134 -28.09 -2.86 -3.21
N MET A 135 -26.77 -2.79 -3.36
CA MET A 135 -26.04 -1.58 -3.82
C MET A 135 -26.32 -1.25 -5.30
N ILE A 136 -26.62 0.02 -5.61
CA ILE A 136 -27.01 0.52 -6.94
C ILE A 136 -26.22 1.76 -7.43
N GLY A 137 -25.17 2.18 -6.71
CA GLY A 137 -24.32 3.33 -7.05
C GLY A 137 -22.82 2.99 -7.09
N PRO A 138 -21.97 3.85 -7.69
CA PRO A 138 -20.52 3.61 -7.71
C PRO A 138 -19.94 3.72 -6.30
N GLU A 139 -19.19 2.70 -5.90
CA GLU A 139 -18.50 2.66 -4.61
C GLU A 139 -17.42 3.75 -4.53
N MET A 140 -17.40 4.50 -3.42
CA MET A 140 -16.35 5.49 -3.13
C MET A 140 -15.82 5.28 -1.72
N LEU A 141 -14.53 4.94 -1.61
CA LEU A 141 -13.83 4.82 -0.34
C LEU A 141 -13.63 6.22 0.28
N SER A 142 -13.81 6.33 1.60
CA SER A 142 -13.49 7.57 2.32
C SER A 142 -12.00 7.89 2.20
N PRO A 143 -11.60 9.16 2.03
CA PRO A 143 -10.19 9.56 2.02
C PRO A 143 -9.49 9.35 3.38
N TYR A 144 -10.26 9.04 4.42
CA TYR A 144 -9.78 8.67 5.76
C TYR A 144 -9.84 7.16 6.03
N ASN A 145 -10.19 6.31 5.06
CA ASN A 145 -10.16 4.86 5.29
C ASN A 145 -8.74 4.41 5.69
N PRO A 146 -8.60 3.54 6.71
CA PRO A 146 -7.31 2.97 7.04
C PRO A 146 -6.80 2.09 5.89
N PRO A 147 -5.47 1.86 5.79
CA PRO A 147 -4.92 0.90 4.84
C PRO A 147 -5.59 -0.47 4.96
N LEU A 148 -5.78 -1.15 3.83
CA LEU A 148 -6.38 -2.49 3.76
C LEU A 148 -5.51 -3.51 4.50
N ARG A 149 -5.95 -3.92 5.70
CA ARG A 149 -5.30 -4.95 6.51
C ARG A 149 -5.75 -6.33 6.07
N LEU A 150 -4.89 -7.00 5.33
CA LEU A 150 -5.10 -8.38 4.89
C LEU A 150 -5.01 -9.35 6.07
N LEU A 151 -5.90 -10.34 6.10
CA LEU A 151 -5.88 -11.44 7.06
C LEU A 151 -4.58 -12.25 6.95
N ALA A 152 -4.18 -12.92 8.04
CA ALA A 152 -3.00 -13.79 8.02
C ALA A 152 -3.08 -14.91 6.94
N SER A 153 -4.28 -15.36 6.59
CA SER A 153 -4.55 -16.28 5.48
C SER A 153 -4.35 -15.65 4.10
N GLU A 154 -4.80 -14.41 3.91
CA GLU A 154 -4.62 -13.65 2.67
C GLU A 154 -3.16 -13.27 2.46
N LEU A 155 -2.48 -12.84 3.52
CA LEU A 155 -1.04 -12.64 3.57
C LEU A 155 -0.30 -13.91 3.16
N LYS A 156 -0.59 -15.07 3.77
CA LYS A 156 -0.03 -16.37 3.35
C LYS A 156 -0.32 -16.70 1.88
N SER A 157 -1.53 -16.42 1.39
CA SER A 157 -1.90 -16.64 -0.02
C SER A 157 -1.07 -15.79 -1.01
N ARG A 158 -0.56 -14.64 -0.54
CA ARG A 158 0.36 -13.74 -1.27
C ARG A 158 1.84 -14.04 -0.99
N GLY A 159 2.16 -15.17 -0.35
CA GLY A 159 3.54 -15.55 -0.01
C GLY A 159 4.12 -14.80 1.18
N VAL A 160 3.29 -14.28 2.07
CA VAL A 160 3.68 -13.58 3.30
C VAL A 160 3.43 -14.48 4.51
N GLU A 161 4.44 -15.27 4.88
CA GLU A 161 4.43 -16.02 6.13
C GLU A 161 4.60 -15.05 7.31
N PRO A 162 3.65 -14.97 8.27
CA PRO A 162 3.84 -14.15 9.47
C PRO A 162 4.98 -14.75 10.29
N THR A 163 6.15 -14.11 10.23
CA THR A 163 7.34 -14.59 10.93
C THR A 163 7.09 -14.56 12.43
N GLN A 164 7.47 -15.61 13.16
CA GLN A 164 7.37 -15.61 14.63
C GLN A 164 8.08 -14.39 15.22
N ALA A 165 7.56 -13.87 16.32
CA ALA A 165 7.95 -12.59 16.92
C ALA A 165 9.34 -12.58 17.59
N GLN A 166 10.39 -12.94 16.85
CA GLN A 166 11.73 -12.44 17.12
C GLN A 166 11.74 -10.94 16.88
N VAL A 167 12.22 -10.18 17.87
CA VAL A 167 12.48 -8.74 17.73
C VAL A 167 13.73 -8.58 16.88
N LEU A 168 13.55 -8.59 15.57
CA LEU A 168 14.60 -8.26 14.62
C LEU A 168 14.73 -6.74 14.50
N SER A 169 15.93 -6.28 14.18
CA SER A 169 16.21 -4.86 13.89
C SER A 169 17.04 -4.73 12.63
N ALA A 170 16.83 -3.64 11.89
CA ALA A 170 17.60 -3.25 10.73
C ALA A 170 18.36 -1.95 11.04
N ARG A 171 19.69 -2.00 11.05
CA ARG A 171 20.56 -0.83 11.12
C ARG A 171 20.85 -0.36 9.70
N LEU A 172 20.47 0.87 9.36
CA LEU A 172 20.93 1.52 8.13
C LEU A 172 22.45 1.69 8.20
N THR A 173 23.18 1.25 7.18
CA THR A 173 24.65 1.28 7.13
C THR A 173 25.21 2.07 5.96
N ASP A 174 24.43 2.25 4.90
CA ASP A 174 24.84 2.94 3.68
C ASP A 174 23.59 3.46 2.92
N VAL A 175 23.77 4.61 2.24
CA VAL A 175 22.72 5.29 1.46
C VAL A 175 23.34 5.79 0.16
N GLN A 176 22.95 5.18 -0.96
CA GLN A 176 23.38 5.59 -2.28
C GLN A 176 22.26 6.34 -3.00
N CYS A 177 22.45 7.63 -3.25
CA CYS A 177 21.55 8.42 -4.09
C CYS A 177 21.63 7.92 -5.55
N MET A 178 20.49 7.54 -6.13
CA MET A 178 20.40 7.02 -7.50
C MET A 178 19.78 8.03 -8.46
N SER A 179 18.89 8.90 -7.95
CA SER A 179 18.30 10.05 -8.64
C SER A 179 17.93 11.11 -7.59
N ARG A 180 17.37 12.25 -8.00
CA ARG A 180 16.87 13.30 -7.08
C ARG A 180 15.82 12.79 -6.08
N ALA A 181 15.09 11.74 -6.43
CA ALA A 181 13.98 11.20 -5.65
C ALA A 181 14.14 9.73 -5.25
N ILE A 182 15.17 9.02 -5.73
CA ILE A 182 15.36 7.57 -5.48
C ILE A 182 16.73 7.33 -4.87
N SER A 183 16.76 6.61 -3.75
CA SER A 183 17.99 6.19 -3.07
C SER A 183 17.93 4.71 -2.72
N ALA A 184 19.08 4.04 -2.75
CA ALA A 184 19.24 2.68 -2.25
C ALA A 184 19.72 2.73 -0.79
N PHE A 185 18.95 2.13 0.11
CA PHE A 185 19.21 2.07 1.54
C PHE A 185 19.67 0.66 1.91
N THR A 186 20.92 0.52 2.35
CA THR A 186 21.48 -0.78 2.72
C THR A 186 21.47 -0.96 4.23
N PHE A 187 20.74 -1.98 4.67
CA PHE A 187 20.55 -2.34 6.07
C PHE A 187 21.35 -3.59 6.45
N GLU A 188 21.87 -3.58 7.67
CA GLU A 188 22.40 -4.73 8.37
C GLU A 188 21.38 -5.18 9.43
N LEU A 189 20.93 -6.42 9.33
CA LEU A 189 19.92 -7.05 10.16
C LEU A 189 20.56 -7.72 11.37
N SER A 190 19.83 -7.76 12.49
CA SER A 190 20.27 -8.43 13.73
C SER A 190 20.37 -9.96 13.60
N ALA A 191 19.74 -10.56 12.60
CA ALA A 191 19.85 -11.98 12.25
C ALA A 191 19.76 -12.16 10.72
N PRO A 192 20.36 -13.22 10.14
CA PRO A 192 20.24 -13.49 8.72
C PRO A 192 18.84 -13.98 8.35
N VAL A 193 18.35 -13.55 7.19
CA VAL A 193 17.04 -13.93 6.64
C VAL A 193 17.19 -14.67 5.31
N SER A 194 16.25 -15.58 5.04
CA SER A 194 16.13 -16.32 3.78
C SER A 194 15.03 -15.70 2.93
N PHE A 195 15.34 -15.37 1.67
CA PHE A 195 14.37 -14.86 0.70
C PHE A 195 14.80 -15.24 -0.72
N LEU A 196 13.90 -15.07 -1.70
CA LEU A 196 14.24 -15.14 -3.11
C LEU A 196 14.42 -13.73 -3.70
N PRO A 197 15.25 -13.54 -4.74
CA PRO A 197 15.24 -12.32 -5.53
C PRO A 197 13.81 -11.92 -5.93
N GLY A 198 13.47 -10.65 -5.75
CA GLY A 198 12.11 -10.10 -5.93
C GLY A 198 11.26 -10.02 -4.66
N SER A 199 11.66 -10.68 -3.56
CA SER A 199 10.99 -10.56 -2.26
C SER A 199 11.09 -9.14 -1.69
N PHE A 200 10.19 -8.81 -0.76
CA PHE A 200 10.18 -7.56 -0.01
C PHE A 200 10.57 -7.75 1.47
N ALA A 201 10.89 -6.63 2.10
CA ALA A 201 11.19 -6.48 3.51
C ALA A 201 10.18 -5.53 4.18
N ILE A 202 9.82 -5.82 5.44
CA ILE A 202 8.86 -5.05 6.23
C ILE A 202 9.58 -4.35 7.38
N PHE A 203 9.41 -3.04 7.49
CA PHE A 203 10.07 -2.17 8.46
C PHE A 203 9.03 -1.38 9.26
N ASP A 204 9.32 -1.07 10.52
CA ASP A 204 8.42 -0.33 11.42
C ASP A 204 9.11 0.96 11.91
N PHE A 205 8.60 2.12 11.48
CA PHE A 205 9.13 3.43 11.82
C PHE A 205 8.34 4.13 12.94
N SER A 206 7.35 3.47 13.54
CA SER A 206 6.43 4.06 14.54
C SER A 206 7.13 4.64 15.76
N ARG A 207 8.30 4.11 16.12
CA ARG A 207 9.13 4.58 17.24
C ARG A 207 9.94 5.85 16.94
N HIS A 208 10.13 6.18 15.66
CA HIS A 208 10.96 7.32 15.22
C HIS A 208 10.12 8.49 14.71
N ILE A 209 8.90 8.20 14.25
CA ILE A 209 7.96 9.19 13.75
C ILE A 209 6.78 9.25 14.75
N PRO A 210 6.74 10.26 15.65
CA PRO A 210 5.71 10.33 16.66
C PRO A 210 4.34 10.54 16.02
N ARG A 211 3.34 9.73 16.41
CA ARG A 211 1.96 9.96 16.03
C ARG A 211 1.41 11.17 16.77
N VAL A 212 1.40 12.32 16.10
CA VAL A 212 0.65 13.49 16.55
C VAL A 212 -0.80 13.30 16.12
N TYR A 213 -1.70 13.08 17.07
CA TYR A 213 -3.13 13.01 16.78
C TYR A 213 -3.59 14.31 16.11
N ARG A 214 -4.21 14.18 14.94
CA ARG A 214 -4.83 15.29 14.20
C ARG A 214 -6.22 14.85 13.80
N HIS A 215 -7.24 15.42 14.44
CA HIS A 215 -8.62 15.14 14.09
C HIS A 215 -8.87 15.49 12.61
N MET A 216 -9.14 14.48 11.77
CA MET A 216 -9.53 14.64 10.36
C MET A 216 -8.60 15.58 9.55
N ASN A 217 -7.29 15.30 9.53
CA ASN A 217 -6.26 16.13 8.88
C ASN A 217 -6.61 16.49 7.41
N GLN A 218 -7.20 17.66 7.18
CA GLN A 218 -7.75 18.08 5.88
C GLN A 218 -6.67 18.27 4.81
N LEU A 219 -5.48 18.72 5.24
CA LEU A 219 -4.33 18.92 4.35
C LEU A 219 -3.66 17.60 3.94
N ASN A 220 -3.84 16.53 4.72
CA ASN A 220 -3.34 15.20 4.40
C ASN A 220 -4.14 14.09 5.14
N PRO A 221 -5.32 13.69 4.61
CA PRO A 221 -6.21 12.73 5.27
C PRO A 221 -5.55 11.39 5.60
N GLN A 222 -4.65 10.93 4.73
CA GLN A 222 -3.96 9.64 4.85
C GLN A 222 -3.04 9.56 6.08
N GLN A 223 -2.56 10.69 6.61
CA GLN A 223 -1.75 10.70 7.84
C GLN A 223 -2.53 10.34 9.11
N VAL A 224 -3.87 10.40 9.10
CA VAL A 224 -4.68 10.11 10.31
C VAL A 224 -4.55 8.64 10.72
N ASN A 225 -4.44 7.74 9.73
CA ASN A 225 -4.38 6.29 9.93
C ASN A 225 -3.05 5.66 9.46
N ASP A 226 -2.00 6.47 9.26
CA ASP A 226 -0.66 5.98 8.92
C ASP A 226 -0.05 5.25 10.13
N ASP A 227 0.18 3.95 9.99
CA ASP A 227 0.74 3.15 11.08
C ASP A 227 2.27 3.26 11.21
N HIS A 228 2.92 3.90 10.22
CA HIS A 228 4.37 4.01 10.02
C HIS A 228 5.10 2.68 9.74
N ILE A 229 4.38 1.59 9.43
CA ILE A 229 4.96 0.35 8.89
C ILE A 229 5.06 0.50 7.38
N ARG A 230 6.13 0.01 6.76
CA ARG A 230 6.30 0.02 5.30
C ARG A 230 6.93 -1.26 4.78
N THR A 231 6.47 -1.63 3.59
CA THR A 231 6.95 -2.78 2.82
C THR A 231 7.69 -2.27 1.58
N TRP A 232 8.93 -2.72 1.37
CA TRP A 232 9.71 -2.38 0.18
C TRP A 232 10.41 -3.60 -0.40
N THR A 233 10.42 -3.73 -1.72
CA THR A 233 11.18 -4.78 -2.42
C THR A 233 12.67 -4.67 -2.11
N ILE A 234 13.29 -5.81 -1.83
CA ILE A 234 14.71 -5.95 -1.60
C ILE A 234 15.41 -5.94 -2.97
N SER A 235 16.01 -4.81 -3.35
CA SER A 235 16.70 -4.61 -4.64
C SER A 235 18.08 -5.26 -4.70
N SER A 236 18.66 -5.67 -3.56
CA SER A 236 19.79 -6.60 -3.51
C SER A 236 19.33 -8.05 -3.69
N ALA A 237 20.20 -8.91 -4.22
CA ALA A 237 19.98 -10.35 -4.17
C ALA A 237 20.67 -11.00 -2.95
N PRO A 238 20.13 -12.11 -2.41
CA PRO A 238 20.83 -12.94 -1.44
C PRO A 238 22.02 -13.66 -2.11
N PRO A 239 23.09 -14.02 -1.36
CA PRO A 239 24.24 -14.71 -1.91
C PRO A 239 23.86 -16.05 -2.54
N TYR A 240 24.20 -16.25 -3.82
CA TYR A 240 24.02 -17.54 -4.50
C TYR A 240 25.25 -18.44 -4.33
N ASP A 241 25.04 -19.63 -3.79
CA ASP A 241 26.03 -20.70 -3.69
C ASP A 241 25.87 -21.65 -4.89
N ALA A 242 26.86 -21.65 -5.78
CA ALA A 242 26.86 -22.46 -6.99
C ALA A 242 27.09 -23.95 -6.74
N LEU A 243 27.68 -24.34 -5.59
CA LEU A 243 27.90 -25.75 -5.23
C LEU A 243 26.58 -26.39 -4.77
N THR A 244 25.87 -25.74 -3.86
CA THR A 244 24.55 -26.21 -3.40
C THR A 244 23.39 -25.78 -4.30
N ARG A 245 23.65 -24.90 -5.29
CA ARG A 245 22.66 -24.31 -6.20
C ARG A 245 21.48 -23.71 -5.45
N SER A 246 21.79 -22.92 -4.43
CA SER A 246 20.83 -22.33 -3.50
C SER A 246 21.17 -20.89 -3.15
N PHE A 247 20.16 -20.10 -2.80
CA PHE A 247 20.36 -18.80 -2.16
C PHE A 247 20.57 -19.01 -0.66
N ARG A 248 21.62 -18.38 -0.13
CA ARG A 248 22.03 -18.50 1.28
C ARG A 248 21.38 -17.39 2.12
N PRO A 249 21.07 -17.64 3.40
CA PRO A 249 20.60 -16.59 4.30
C PRO A 249 21.61 -15.44 4.39
N THR A 250 21.13 -14.20 4.47
CA THR A 250 21.97 -13.00 4.59
C THR A 250 21.41 -12.03 5.63
N ASN A 251 22.30 -11.36 6.37
CA ASN A 251 21.93 -10.25 7.24
C ASN A 251 22.12 -8.88 6.57
N ARG A 252 22.57 -8.81 5.31
CA ARG A 252 22.68 -7.55 4.56
C ARG A 252 21.65 -7.51 3.44
N ILE A 253 20.80 -6.49 3.44
CA ILE A 253 19.77 -6.26 2.43
C ILE A 253 19.80 -4.79 1.96
N THR A 254 19.46 -4.54 0.71
CA THR A 254 19.30 -3.19 0.16
C THR A 254 17.88 -3.02 -0.36
N CYS A 255 17.24 -1.91 -0.01
CA CYS A 255 15.92 -1.52 -0.53
C CYS A 255 16.05 -0.19 -1.28
N THR A 256 15.59 -0.13 -2.52
CA THR A 256 15.62 1.09 -3.34
C THR A 256 14.28 1.81 -3.20
N VAL A 257 14.27 2.97 -2.54
CA VAL A 257 13.04 3.64 -2.09
C VAL A 257 12.92 5.02 -2.74
N LYS A 258 11.78 5.26 -3.39
CA LYS A 258 11.40 6.58 -3.90
C LYS A 258 10.81 7.43 -2.78
N ARG A 259 11.27 8.68 -2.70
CA ARG A 259 10.70 9.71 -1.84
C ARG A 259 9.32 10.10 -2.34
N VAL A 260 8.32 9.96 -1.47
CA VAL A 260 6.97 10.50 -1.63
C VAL A 260 6.83 11.71 -0.72
N ASP A 261 6.82 12.91 -1.31
CA ASP A 261 6.57 14.14 -0.55
C ASP A 261 5.12 14.15 0.00
N GLY A 262 4.95 14.68 1.21
CA GLY A 262 3.70 14.56 1.97
C GLY A 262 3.56 13.25 2.77
N GLY A 263 4.26 12.17 2.39
CA GLY A 263 4.33 10.95 3.20
C GLY A 263 5.12 11.14 4.50
N ALA A 264 4.83 10.37 5.54
CA ALA A 264 5.58 10.43 6.80
C ALA A 264 6.93 9.70 6.71
N VAL A 265 6.91 8.44 6.24
CA VAL A 265 8.07 7.53 6.33
C VAL A 265 9.16 7.82 5.30
N THR A 266 8.83 7.99 4.01
CA THR A 266 9.87 8.10 2.98
C THR A 266 10.71 9.37 3.06
N PRO A 267 10.18 10.57 3.40
CA PRO A 267 11.03 11.74 3.60
C PRO A 267 11.90 11.63 4.87
N PHE A 268 11.39 11.00 5.94
CA PHE A 268 12.19 10.69 7.14
C PHE A 268 13.38 9.79 6.79
N LEU A 269 13.15 8.69 6.07
CA LEU A 269 14.21 7.76 5.67
C LEU A 269 15.23 8.43 4.73
N HIS A 270 14.79 9.25 3.79
CA HIS A 270 15.68 10.03 2.91
C HIS A 270 16.51 11.11 3.64
N GLY A 271 16.11 11.52 4.85
CA GLY A 271 16.88 12.39 5.73
C GLY A 271 17.66 11.67 6.83
N ALA A 272 17.63 10.33 6.89
CA ALA A 272 18.20 9.56 7.98
C ALA A 272 19.73 9.41 7.87
N ALA A 273 20.42 9.47 9.01
CA ALA A 273 21.83 9.14 9.08
C ALA A 273 22.08 7.62 8.93
N PRO A 274 23.24 7.18 8.38
CA PRO A 274 23.69 5.77 8.31
C PRO A 274 24.01 5.09 9.68
N SER A 275 23.23 5.43 10.70
CA SER A 275 23.23 4.86 12.05
C SER A 275 21.80 4.59 12.56
N LEU A 276 20.76 4.95 11.80
CA LEU A 276 19.36 4.68 12.12
C LEU A 276 19.14 3.18 12.33
N VAL A 277 18.59 2.79 13.48
CA VAL A 277 18.15 1.41 13.76
C VAL A 277 16.64 1.40 13.90
N VAL A 278 15.94 0.63 13.06
CA VAL A 278 14.48 0.43 13.13
C VAL A 278 14.13 -1.02 13.44
N PRO A 279 13.01 -1.30 14.11
CA PRO A 279 12.45 -2.65 14.17
C PRO A 279 12.19 -3.21 12.76
N PHE A 280 12.62 -4.44 12.55
CA PHE A 280 12.44 -5.20 11.32
C PHE A 280 11.39 -6.28 11.57
N ARG A 281 10.38 -6.38 10.69
CA ARG A 281 9.23 -7.27 10.90
C ARG A 281 9.33 -8.58 10.12
N GLY A 282 10.15 -8.64 9.07
CA GLY A 282 10.39 -9.86 8.30
C GLY A 282 10.60 -9.61 6.81
N VAL A 283 10.61 -10.70 6.05
CA VAL A 283 10.63 -10.72 4.58
C VAL A 283 9.44 -11.53 4.06
N GLY A 284 8.99 -11.26 2.84
CA GLY A 284 7.90 -11.99 2.19
C GLY A 284 7.81 -11.71 0.70
N GLY A 285 6.84 -12.33 0.03
CA GLY A 285 6.49 -12.06 -1.36
C GLY A 285 6.62 -13.30 -2.28
N ALA A 286 5.76 -13.34 -3.29
CA ALA A 286 5.68 -14.43 -4.27
C ALA A 286 6.33 -14.09 -5.64
N PHE A 287 6.53 -12.80 -5.91
CA PHE A 287 7.05 -12.29 -7.19
C PHE A 287 8.54 -12.62 -7.35
N SER A 288 8.84 -13.68 -8.09
CA SER A 288 10.21 -14.11 -8.35
C SER A 288 10.31 -14.92 -9.64
N ILE A 289 11.39 -14.72 -10.39
CA ILE A 289 11.75 -15.55 -11.54
C ILE A 289 12.29 -16.94 -11.13
N TYR A 290 12.48 -17.19 -9.84
CA TYR A 290 13.04 -18.44 -9.30
C TYR A 290 11.96 -19.36 -8.71
N SER A 291 12.17 -20.67 -8.81
CA SER A 291 11.35 -21.67 -8.13
C SER A 291 11.40 -21.47 -6.61
N ALA A 292 10.28 -21.72 -5.93
CA ALA A 292 10.21 -21.69 -4.46
C ALA A 292 11.31 -22.56 -3.82
N PRO A 293 11.86 -22.19 -2.65
CA PRO A 293 12.83 -23.03 -1.96
C PRO A 293 12.18 -24.36 -1.57
N SER A 294 12.88 -25.46 -1.78
CA SER A 294 12.49 -26.78 -1.27
C SER A 294 13.70 -27.45 -0.66
N THR A 295 13.47 -28.30 0.34
CA THR A 295 14.54 -29.06 1.01
C THR A 295 15.20 -30.11 0.11
N GLU A 296 14.58 -30.46 -1.01
CA GLU A 296 14.95 -31.60 -1.85
C GLU A 296 15.33 -31.23 -3.29
N SER A 297 15.09 -30.00 -3.75
CA SER A 297 15.41 -29.56 -5.12
C SER A 297 16.17 -28.24 -5.17
N PRO A 298 17.26 -28.15 -5.98
CA PRO A 298 17.97 -26.91 -6.29
C PRO A 298 17.05 -25.78 -6.76
N VAL A 299 17.47 -24.54 -6.51
CA VAL A 299 16.82 -23.36 -7.09
C VAL A 299 17.00 -23.37 -8.61
N ARG A 300 15.91 -23.14 -9.35
CA ARG A 300 15.90 -23.04 -10.81
C ARG A 300 15.22 -21.75 -11.26
N VAL A 301 15.59 -21.27 -12.43
CA VAL A 301 14.83 -20.21 -13.11
C VAL A 301 13.53 -20.82 -13.65
N LYS A 302 12.38 -20.18 -13.42
CA LYS A 302 11.05 -20.65 -13.85
C LYS A 302 10.93 -20.73 -15.38
N HIS A 303 11.49 -19.74 -16.08
CA HIS A 303 11.39 -19.57 -17.53
C HIS A 303 12.69 -19.03 -18.11
N ARG A 304 13.09 -19.50 -19.31
CA ARG A 304 14.31 -19.04 -19.98
C ARG A 304 14.13 -17.72 -20.73
N LYS A 305 13.13 -17.64 -21.61
CA LYS A 305 12.76 -16.40 -22.31
C LYS A 305 11.87 -15.53 -21.40
N MET A 306 12.35 -14.36 -21.02
CA MET A 306 11.66 -13.43 -20.13
C MET A 306 11.51 -12.04 -20.76
N LEU A 307 10.48 -11.32 -20.31
CA LEU A 307 10.23 -9.91 -20.60
C LEU A 307 9.96 -9.18 -19.27
N TRP A 308 10.85 -8.27 -18.92
CA TRP A 308 10.75 -7.46 -17.70
C TRP A 308 10.25 -6.07 -18.06
N ILE A 309 9.13 -5.64 -17.47
CA ILE A 309 8.55 -4.32 -17.72
C ILE A 309 8.41 -3.56 -16.40
N ALA A 310 9.19 -2.48 -16.29
CA ALA A 310 9.33 -1.70 -15.08
C ALA A 310 8.84 -0.26 -15.27
N GLY A 311 8.10 0.28 -14.29
CA GLY A 311 7.67 1.68 -14.24
C GLY A 311 8.22 2.42 -13.03
N GLY A 312 9.11 3.39 -13.23
CA GLY A 312 9.71 4.21 -12.17
C GLY A 312 10.36 3.35 -11.08
N VAL A 313 9.94 3.52 -9.82
CA VAL A 313 10.45 2.74 -8.68
C VAL A 313 10.11 1.23 -8.77
N GLY A 314 9.11 0.84 -9.59
CA GLY A 314 8.84 -0.58 -9.89
C GLY A 314 9.95 -1.32 -10.63
N VAL A 315 11.08 -0.65 -10.89
CA VAL A 315 12.34 -1.32 -11.27
C VAL A 315 12.93 -2.20 -10.16
N THR A 316 12.55 -2.00 -8.89
CA THR A 316 13.19 -2.65 -7.73
C THR A 316 13.23 -4.19 -7.73
N PRO A 317 12.20 -4.94 -8.15
CA PRO A 317 12.30 -6.40 -8.20
C PRO A 317 13.28 -6.84 -9.29
N PHE A 318 13.33 -6.11 -10.40
CA PHE A 318 14.24 -6.37 -11.51
C PHE A 318 15.69 -6.02 -11.18
N LEU A 319 15.94 -5.05 -10.29
CA LEU A 319 17.26 -4.86 -9.69
C LEU A 319 17.67 -6.08 -8.84
N SER A 320 16.72 -6.67 -8.09
CA SER A 320 16.94 -7.92 -7.36
C SER A 320 17.32 -9.07 -8.30
N PHE A 321 16.59 -9.23 -9.41
CA PHE A 321 16.87 -10.22 -10.46
C PHE A 321 18.19 -9.96 -11.21
N ALA A 322 18.59 -8.70 -11.38
CA ALA A 322 19.87 -8.35 -11.98
C ALA A 322 21.04 -8.76 -11.07
N ASN A 323 20.91 -8.52 -9.77
CA ASN A 323 21.93 -8.83 -8.77
C ASN A 323 22.03 -10.34 -8.43
N SER A 324 21.06 -11.17 -8.81
CA SER A 324 20.98 -12.58 -8.38
C SER A 324 21.84 -13.56 -9.17
N ARG A 325 22.81 -13.07 -9.95
CA ARG A 325 23.73 -13.87 -10.79
C ARG A 325 22.98 -14.83 -11.72
N LEU A 326 21.90 -14.38 -12.36
CA LEU A 326 21.01 -15.19 -13.20
C LEU A 326 21.75 -16.14 -14.17
N ASN A 327 22.77 -15.65 -14.89
CA ASN A 327 23.59 -16.42 -15.83
C ASN A 327 24.38 -17.58 -15.18
N ALA A 328 24.63 -17.55 -13.87
CA ALA A 328 25.23 -18.64 -13.11
C ALA A 328 24.20 -19.67 -12.60
N VAL A 329 22.91 -19.36 -12.67
CA VAL A 329 21.80 -20.27 -12.34
C VAL A 329 21.29 -20.98 -13.60
N ASP A 330 21.04 -20.23 -14.68
CA ASP A 330 20.77 -20.77 -16.02
C ASP A 330 21.51 -19.93 -17.09
N PRO A 331 22.60 -20.44 -17.69
CA PRO A 331 23.33 -19.77 -18.78
C PRO A 331 22.54 -19.58 -20.07
N SER A 332 21.33 -20.15 -20.18
CA SER A 332 20.42 -20.01 -21.32
C SER A 332 19.23 -19.08 -21.02
N ALA A 333 19.26 -18.36 -19.89
CA ALA A 333 18.29 -17.30 -19.60
C ALA A 333 18.48 -16.09 -20.53
N GLU A 334 17.38 -15.60 -21.09
CA GLU A 334 17.35 -14.53 -22.07
C GLU A 334 16.28 -13.50 -21.67
N VAL A 335 16.69 -12.26 -21.43
CA VAL A 335 15.85 -11.20 -20.87
C VAL A 335 15.76 -10.03 -21.82
N ILE A 336 14.54 -9.60 -22.13
CA ILE A 336 14.26 -8.28 -22.71
C ILE A 336 13.73 -7.38 -21.61
N VAL A 337 14.24 -6.14 -21.54
CA VAL A 337 13.85 -5.16 -20.51
C VAL A 337 13.24 -3.92 -21.16
N LEU A 338 12.01 -3.58 -20.77
CA LEU A 338 11.37 -2.30 -21.07
C LEU A 338 11.26 -1.50 -19.76
N PHE A 339 11.95 -0.36 -19.67
CA PHE A 339 11.95 0.47 -18.47
C PHE A 339 11.36 1.85 -18.76
N ALA A 340 10.19 2.16 -18.20
CA ALA A 340 9.54 3.46 -18.32
C ALA A 340 9.86 4.35 -17.12
N ALA A 341 10.35 5.55 -17.39
CA ALA A 341 10.83 6.50 -16.37
C ALA A 341 10.60 7.96 -16.78
N ARG A 342 11.14 8.89 -15.99
CA ARG A 342 11.18 10.33 -16.30
C ARG A 342 12.54 10.91 -15.92
N GLY A 343 13.20 11.59 -16.86
CA GLY A 343 14.35 12.44 -16.59
C GLY A 343 15.55 11.66 -16.04
N ASP A 344 15.98 11.99 -14.83
CA ASP A 344 17.12 11.35 -14.15
C ASP A 344 16.82 9.92 -13.69
N GLU A 345 15.56 9.55 -13.44
CA GLU A 345 15.18 8.15 -13.14
C GLU A 345 15.50 7.20 -14.30
N ALA A 346 15.55 7.69 -15.54
CA ALA A 346 15.84 6.87 -16.73
C ALA A 346 17.27 6.29 -16.72
N ALA A 347 18.22 6.97 -16.07
CA ALA A 347 19.61 6.52 -15.99
C ALA A 347 19.78 5.27 -15.11
N LEU A 348 18.89 5.05 -14.13
CA LEU A 348 18.94 3.93 -13.20
C LEU A 348 18.91 2.58 -13.95
N GLY A 349 17.85 2.33 -14.73
CA GLY A 349 17.71 1.10 -15.50
C GLY A 349 18.79 0.95 -16.58
N LEU A 350 19.20 2.05 -17.22
CA LEU A 350 20.28 2.02 -18.21
C LEU A 350 21.59 1.51 -17.58
N SER A 351 22.00 2.09 -16.46
CA SER A 351 23.28 1.77 -15.80
C SER A 351 23.37 0.32 -15.31
N VAL A 352 22.26 -0.29 -14.87
CA VAL A 352 22.26 -1.65 -14.32
C VAL A 352 22.07 -2.70 -15.40
N PHE A 353 21.04 -2.56 -16.25
CA PHE A 353 20.67 -3.63 -17.19
C PHE A 353 21.64 -3.74 -18.37
N SER A 354 22.33 -2.66 -18.77
CA SER A 354 23.33 -2.73 -19.84
C SER A 354 24.58 -3.53 -19.47
N GLN A 355 24.82 -3.78 -18.18
CA GLN A 355 25.95 -4.58 -17.68
C GLN A 355 25.58 -6.07 -17.51
N CYS A 356 24.32 -6.44 -17.71
CA CYS A 356 23.81 -7.79 -17.48
C CYS A 356 23.97 -8.65 -18.75
N PRO A 357 24.79 -9.72 -18.76
CA PRO A 357 25.09 -10.48 -19.99
C PRO A 357 23.90 -11.29 -20.55
N PHE A 358 22.84 -11.48 -19.75
CA PHE A 358 21.60 -12.14 -20.12
C PHE A 358 20.53 -11.16 -20.67
N VAL A 359 20.79 -9.85 -20.63
CA VAL A 359 19.88 -8.84 -21.20
C VAL A 359 20.21 -8.67 -22.68
N THR A 360 19.38 -9.23 -23.55
CA THR A 360 19.58 -9.22 -25.01
C THR A 360 19.08 -7.94 -25.67
N GLN A 361 18.07 -7.29 -25.08
CA GLN A 361 17.55 -6.01 -25.53
C GLN A 361 17.10 -5.18 -24.32
N LEU A 362 17.51 -3.92 -24.29
CA LEU A 362 17.06 -2.91 -23.33
C LEU A 362 16.40 -1.75 -24.06
N THR A 363 15.23 -1.31 -23.61
CA THR A 363 14.59 -0.09 -24.11
C THR A 363 14.09 0.77 -22.96
N VAL A 364 14.63 1.99 -22.86
CA VAL A 364 14.29 2.97 -21.82
C VAL A 364 13.36 4.03 -22.39
N PHE A 365 12.13 4.08 -21.87
CA PHE A 365 11.08 5.01 -22.27
C PHE A 365 11.06 6.20 -21.32
N ASP A 366 11.65 7.32 -21.76
CA ASP A 366 11.67 8.57 -21.00
C ASP A 366 10.47 9.44 -21.38
N SER A 367 9.60 9.70 -20.39
CA SER A 367 8.40 10.51 -20.54
C SER A 367 8.50 11.91 -19.95
N ALA A 368 9.71 12.38 -19.63
CA ALA A 368 9.95 13.77 -19.23
C ALA A 368 9.89 14.75 -20.44
N PRO A 369 9.63 16.05 -20.20
CA PRO A 369 9.78 17.08 -21.24
C PRO A 369 11.21 17.14 -21.79
N LEU A 370 11.37 17.53 -23.06
CA LEU A 370 12.65 17.59 -23.77
C LEU A 370 13.74 18.37 -23.02
N GLU A 371 13.36 19.46 -22.35
CA GLU A 371 14.25 20.29 -21.52
C GLU A 371 14.90 19.56 -20.33
N HIS A 372 14.35 18.40 -19.94
CA HIS A 372 14.83 17.56 -18.84
C HIS A 372 15.52 16.28 -19.33
N HIS A 373 15.77 16.13 -20.62
CA HIS A 373 16.48 14.97 -21.18
C HIS A 373 17.97 15.07 -20.90
N VAL A 374 18.49 14.12 -20.12
CA VAL A 374 19.93 13.96 -19.91
C VAL A 374 20.54 13.33 -21.16
N THR A 375 21.36 14.07 -21.92
CA THR A 375 22.11 13.56 -23.07
C THR A 375 23.24 12.64 -22.61
N GLY A 376 23.33 11.45 -23.21
CA GLY A 376 24.44 10.52 -22.99
C GLY A 376 24.34 9.35 -23.96
N ASP A 377 25.50 8.87 -24.43
CA ASP A 377 25.57 7.73 -25.35
C ASP A 377 24.99 6.48 -24.68
N SER A 378 24.09 5.80 -25.39
CA SER A 378 23.54 4.52 -24.96
C SER A 378 24.34 3.38 -25.58
N PRO A 379 24.64 2.29 -24.84
CA PRO A 379 25.25 1.08 -25.41
C PRO A 379 24.45 0.54 -26.60
N LEU A 380 25.10 -0.15 -27.54
CA LEU A 380 24.45 -0.69 -28.75
C LEU A 380 23.24 -1.61 -28.48
N THR A 381 23.17 -2.23 -27.30
CA THR A 381 22.07 -3.09 -26.84
C THR A 381 20.92 -2.33 -26.15
N ALA A 382 21.06 -1.01 -25.97
CA ALA A 382 20.16 -0.17 -25.20
C ALA A 382 19.65 1.01 -26.02
N ALA A 383 18.34 1.02 -26.32
CA ALA A 383 17.68 2.14 -26.96
C ALA A 383 17.05 3.08 -25.90
N ARG A 384 17.24 4.39 -26.04
CA ARG A 384 16.46 5.40 -25.30
C ARG A 384 15.41 6.03 -26.21
N VAL A 385 14.17 6.09 -25.75
CA VAL A 385 12.99 6.46 -26.52
C VAL A 385 12.20 7.53 -25.75
N HIS A 386 12.04 8.71 -26.34
CA HIS A 386 11.43 9.87 -25.68
C HIS A 386 9.91 9.92 -25.83
N ARG A 387 9.23 8.88 -25.32
CA ARG A 387 7.76 8.75 -25.26
C ARG A 387 7.39 7.63 -24.28
N ARG A 388 6.08 7.39 -24.09
CA ARG A 388 5.58 6.20 -23.37
C ARG A 388 5.67 4.94 -24.23
N ILE A 389 5.57 3.78 -23.59
CA ILE A 389 5.40 2.47 -24.24
C ILE A 389 4.10 2.47 -25.04
N GLU A 390 4.15 1.92 -26.26
CA GLU A 390 3.04 1.77 -27.17
C GLU A 390 2.93 0.32 -27.68
N LEU A 391 1.81 -0.04 -28.31
CA LEU A 391 1.57 -1.40 -28.81
C LEU A 391 2.69 -1.87 -29.76
N ARG A 392 3.22 -0.97 -30.60
CA ARG A 392 4.30 -1.27 -31.55
C ARG A 392 5.59 -1.77 -30.89
N ASP A 393 5.89 -1.34 -29.67
CA ASP A 393 7.09 -1.75 -28.94
C ASP A 393 6.97 -3.19 -28.47
N LEU A 394 5.76 -3.61 -28.07
CA LEU A 394 5.47 -4.97 -27.68
C LEU A 394 5.44 -5.89 -28.90
N THR A 395 4.74 -5.51 -29.97
CA THR A 395 4.64 -6.34 -31.19
C THR A 395 5.97 -6.50 -31.95
N ALA A 396 6.97 -5.66 -31.66
CA ALA A 396 8.32 -5.80 -32.20
C ALA A 396 9.19 -6.80 -31.42
N ILE A 397 8.74 -7.29 -30.25
CA ILE A 397 9.48 -8.27 -29.45
C ILE A 397 9.38 -9.66 -30.07
N ALA A 398 10.54 -10.24 -30.39
CA ALA A 398 10.65 -11.63 -30.83
C ALA A 398 10.07 -12.59 -29.77
N ASP A 399 9.22 -13.52 -30.24
CA ASP A 399 8.58 -14.56 -29.43
C ASP A 399 7.77 -14.04 -28.23
N LEU A 400 7.16 -12.85 -28.36
CA LEU A 400 6.43 -12.18 -27.26
C LEU A 400 5.45 -13.11 -26.53
N GLN A 401 4.66 -13.89 -27.26
CA GLN A 401 3.65 -14.79 -26.69
C GLN A 401 4.25 -16.04 -26.01
N GLU A 402 5.54 -16.33 -26.24
CA GLU A 402 6.28 -17.41 -25.55
C GLU A 402 7.00 -16.94 -24.28
N ARG A 403 7.24 -15.63 -24.14
CA ARG A 403 7.95 -15.06 -22.99
C ARG A 403 7.12 -15.14 -21.71
N ALA A 404 7.79 -15.30 -20.58
CA ALA A 404 7.21 -15.00 -19.28
C ALA A 404 7.38 -13.50 -19.02
N VAL A 405 6.26 -12.80 -18.79
CA VAL A 405 6.24 -11.37 -18.57
C VAL A 405 6.16 -11.09 -17.07
N SER A 406 7.07 -10.25 -16.58
CA SER A 406 7.06 -9.76 -15.20
C SER A 406 6.87 -8.24 -15.26
N LEU A 407 5.80 -7.72 -14.66
CA LEU A 407 5.36 -6.33 -14.75
C LEU A 407 5.25 -5.71 -13.36
N CYS A 408 5.91 -4.56 -13.14
CA CYS A 408 5.83 -3.85 -11.86
C CYS A 408 5.96 -2.32 -12.05
N GLY A 409 5.16 -1.53 -11.32
CA GLY A 409 5.15 -0.07 -11.38
C GLY A 409 3.91 0.53 -10.72
N PRO A 410 3.61 1.83 -10.95
CA PRO A 410 2.38 2.45 -10.49
C PRO A 410 1.14 1.78 -11.09
N PRO A 411 -0.03 1.73 -10.39
CA PRO A 411 -1.22 1.02 -10.86
C PRO A 411 -1.65 1.43 -12.28
N THR A 412 -1.77 2.74 -12.55
CA THR A 412 -2.14 3.28 -13.87
C THR A 412 -1.14 2.95 -14.98
N PHE A 413 0.13 2.71 -14.66
CA PHE A 413 1.12 2.22 -15.61
C PHE A 413 0.92 0.72 -15.89
N MET A 414 0.71 -0.08 -14.84
CA MET A 414 0.52 -1.52 -14.98
C MET A 414 -0.77 -1.86 -15.73
N ASP A 415 -1.85 -1.12 -15.53
CA ASP A 415 -3.12 -1.35 -16.25
C ASP A 415 -3.02 -0.93 -17.73
N ALA A 416 -2.34 0.18 -18.02
CA ALA A 416 -2.06 0.58 -19.39
C ALA A 416 -1.18 -0.44 -20.13
N VAL A 417 -0.09 -0.90 -19.49
CA VAL A 417 0.81 -1.92 -20.08
C VAL A 417 0.13 -3.28 -20.16
N GLY A 418 -0.63 -3.69 -19.15
CA GLY A 418 -1.42 -4.93 -19.16
C GLY A 418 -2.42 -4.96 -20.32
N SER A 419 -3.12 -3.84 -20.56
CA SER A 419 -4.02 -3.67 -21.70
C SER A 419 -3.28 -3.74 -23.05
N LEU A 420 -2.05 -3.19 -23.14
CA LEU A 420 -1.21 -3.31 -24.34
C LEU A 420 -0.71 -4.75 -24.56
N LEU A 421 -0.31 -5.47 -23.51
CA LEU A 421 0.11 -6.87 -23.58
C LEU A 421 -1.02 -7.80 -24.05
N GLN A 422 -2.23 -7.62 -23.51
CA GLN A 422 -3.41 -8.36 -23.97
C GLN A 422 -3.71 -8.08 -25.45
N ARG A 423 -3.65 -6.80 -25.88
CA ARG A 423 -3.80 -6.41 -27.29
C ARG A 423 -2.68 -6.93 -28.21
N ALA A 424 -1.50 -7.23 -27.67
CA ALA A 424 -0.40 -7.88 -28.37
C ALA A 424 -0.50 -9.43 -28.36
N GLY A 425 -1.58 -9.99 -27.79
CA GLY A 425 -1.84 -11.44 -27.77
C GLY A 425 -1.15 -12.19 -26.63
N VAL A 426 -0.64 -11.51 -25.60
CA VAL A 426 -0.05 -12.18 -24.42
C VAL A 426 -1.17 -12.69 -23.50
N ALA A 427 -1.20 -14.01 -23.28
CA ALA A 427 -2.14 -14.64 -22.34
C ALA A 427 -1.87 -14.19 -20.90
N SER A 428 -2.93 -13.89 -20.14
CA SER A 428 -2.81 -13.39 -18.76
C SER A 428 -2.05 -14.34 -17.82
N SER A 429 -2.10 -15.66 -18.06
CA SER A 429 -1.33 -16.66 -17.31
C SER A 429 0.20 -16.57 -17.49
N ARG A 430 0.67 -15.75 -18.44
CA ARG A 430 2.09 -15.45 -18.66
C ARG A 430 2.52 -14.10 -18.08
N ILE A 431 1.61 -13.35 -17.46
CA ILE A 431 1.87 -12.01 -16.92
C ILE A 431 1.84 -12.09 -15.40
N ASP A 432 3.02 -12.13 -14.78
CA ASP A 432 3.19 -11.95 -13.34
C ASP A 432 3.20 -10.44 -13.02
N ARG A 433 2.47 -10.00 -11.99
CA ARG A 433 2.30 -8.59 -11.61
C ARG A 433 2.62 -8.40 -10.12
N GLU A 434 3.46 -7.43 -9.80
CA GLU A 434 3.72 -7.00 -8.42
C GLU A 434 3.24 -5.56 -8.22
N GLU A 435 2.43 -5.34 -7.18
CA GLU A 435 1.80 -4.05 -6.88
C GLU A 435 2.16 -3.52 -5.48
N PHE A 436 2.53 -2.24 -5.42
CA PHE A 436 2.88 -1.55 -4.16
C PHE A 436 1.66 -0.92 -3.48
N THR A 437 0.70 -1.73 -3.05
CA THR A 437 -0.47 -1.31 -2.27
C THR A 437 -0.30 -1.66 -0.79
N PHE A 438 0.74 -1.10 -0.16
CA PHE A 438 1.07 -1.28 1.27
C PHE A 438 1.60 0.01 1.90
#